data_AF-A0A2P6AT76-F1
#
_entry.id   AF-A0A2P6AT76-F1
#
_cell.length_a   1.000
_cell.length_b   1.000
_cell.length_c   1.000
_cell.angle_alpha   90.00
_cell.angle_beta   90.00
_cell.angle_gamma   90.00
#
_symmetry.space_group_name_H-M   'P 1'
#
loop_
_entity.id
_entity.type
_entity.pdbx_description
1 polymer ?
#
loop_
_entity_poly.entity_id
_entity_poly.type
_entity_poly.pdbx_seq_one_letter_code
_entity_poly.pdbx_strand_id
1 'polypeptide(L)'
;MFGRFMPKEVNFYDLFNAHAKEISLGSEALKALLETLNQSPEGAARHAEAIDAIEARADEITHETVAQLHSTFITPLDRDEIHRLISRMDDVLDTIQDVAQTVQMYDIRSAPPEALSLMTI
;
A
#
# COMPACT_ATOMS: atom_id res chain seq x y z
N MET A 1 -10.22 32.31 -21.78
CA MET A 1 -10.47 31.12 -22.64
C MET A 1 -9.26 30.18 -22.79
N PHE A 2 -8.04 30.51 -22.30
CA PHE A 2 -6.85 29.64 -22.44
C PHE A 2 -6.65 28.59 -21.33
N GLY A 3 -7.32 28.71 -20.18
CA GLY A 3 -7.14 27.77 -19.05
C GLY A 3 -7.59 26.33 -19.31
N ARG A 4 -8.37 26.07 -20.37
CA ARG A 4 -8.81 24.72 -20.77
C ARG A 4 -7.76 23.99 -21.64
N PHE A 5 -6.72 24.69 -22.08
CA PHE A 5 -5.61 24.13 -22.89
C PHE A 5 -4.28 24.10 -22.13
N MET A 6 -4.25 24.59 -20.89
CA MET A 6 -3.07 24.44 -20.04
C MET A 6 -3.04 23.00 -19.51
N PRO A 7 -1.91 22.29 -19.64
CA PRO A 7 -1.72 21.01 -18.97
C PRO A 7 -2.05 21.19 -17.49
N LYS A 8 -2.89 20.32 -16.91
CA LYS A 8 -3.02 20.29 -15.46
C LYS A 8 -1.67 19.87 -14.90
N GLU A 9 -1.10 20.70 -14.03
CA GLU A 9 0.09 20.28 -13.28
C GLU A 9 -0.32 19.11 -12.39
N VAL A 10 0.22 17.93 -12.71
CA VAL A 10 0.09 16.75 -11.85
C VAL A 10 1.01 16.95 -10.66
N ASN A 11 0.44 16.91 -9.46
CA ASN A 11 1.24 16.91 -8.25
C ASN A 11 1.60 15.46 -7.87
N PHE A 12 2.72 14.96 -8.39
CA PHE A 12 3.23 13.63 -8.05
C PHE A 12 3.46 13.45 -6.54
N TYR A 13 3.78 14.52 -5.80
CA TYR A 13 3.95 14.45 -4.35
C TYR A 13 2.65 14.13 -3.62
N ASP A 14 1.50 14.62 -4.11
CA ASP A 14 0.21 14.30 -3.51
C ASP A 14 -0.15 12.83 -3.72
N LEU A 15 0.17 12.27 -4.89
CA LEU A 15 0.02 10.84 -5.18
C LEU A 15 0.93 9.99 -4.29
N PHE A 16 2.20 10.36 -4.13
CA PHE A 16 3.10 9.66 -3.20
C PHE A 16 2.61 9.74 -1.76
N ASN A 17 2.13 10.91 -1.31
CA ASN A 17 1.58 11.05 0.04
C ASN A 17 0.31 10.21 0.24
N ALA A 18 -0.53 10.10 -0.78
CA ALA A 18 -1.70 9.23 -0.76
C ALA A 18 -1.28 7.76 -0.63
N HIS A 19 -0.32 7.29 -1.43
CA HIS A 19 0.18 5.92 -1.36
C HIS A 19 0.88 5.62 -0.02
N ALA A 20 1.67 6.55 0.50
CA ALA A 20 2.33 6.43 1.80
C ALA A 20 1.31 6.31 2.96
N LYS A 21 0.15 6.95 2.83
CA LYS A 21 -0.96 6.80 3.77
C LYS A 21 -1.53 5.38 3.72
N GLU A 22 -1.72 4.82 2.53
CA GLU A 22 -2.18 3.43 2.40
C GLU A 22 -1.15 2.44 2.97
N ILE A 23 0.17 2.64 2.76
CA ILE A 23 1.22 1.85 3.42
C ILE A 23 1.09 1.88 4.94
N SER A 24 0.83 3.07 5.51
CA SER A 24 0.67 3.22 6.96
C SER A 24 -0.55 2.46 7.46
N LEU A 25 -1.69 2.57 6.77
CA LEU A 25 -2.91 1.83 7.10
C LEU A 25 -2.71 0.32 6.96
N GLY A 26 -2.02 -0.15 5.91
CA GLY A 26 -1.68 -1.55 5.69
C GLY A 26 -0.81 -2.10 6.82
N SER A 27 0.17 -1.33 7.26
CA SER A 27 1.06 -1.69 8.38
C SER A 27 0.29 -1.82 9.70
N GLU A 28 -0.63 -0.90 9.97
CA GLU A 28 -1.52 -0.98 11.14
C GLU A 28 -2.45 -2.19 11.08
N ALA A 29 -3.02 -2.48 9.92
CA ALA A 29 -3.88 -3.64 9.70
C ALA A 29 -3.12 -4.97 9.86
N LEU A 30 -1.87 -5.04 9.37
CA LEU A 30 -1.01 -6.21 9.55
C LEU A 30 -0.70 -6.45 11.03
N LYS A 31 -0.36 -5.40 11.77
CA LYS A 31 -0.15 -5.51 13.21
C LYS A 31 -1.40 -6.05 13.91
N ALA A 32 -2.56 -5.49 13.61
CA ALA A 32 -3.83 -5.93 14.19
C ALA A 32 -4.17 -7.38 13.82
N LEU A 33 -3.88 -7.80 12.57
CA LEU A 33 -4.01 -9.20 12.13
C LEU A 33 -3.17 -10.12 13.01
N LEU A 34 -1.87 -9.84 13.16
CA LEU A 34 -0.96 -10.69 13.93
C LEU A 34 -1.30 -10.75 15.43
N GLU A 35 -1.69 -9.63 16.03
CA GLU A 35 -2.13 -9.56 17.44
C GLU A 35 -3.43 -10.36 17.67
N THR A 36 -4.32 -10.38 16.68
CA THR A 36 -5.63 -11.04 16.75
C THR A 36 -5.56 -12.53 16.42
N LEU A 37 -4.53 -13.02 15.72
CA LEU A 37 -4.36 -14.44 15.37
C LEU A 37 -4.54 -15.37 16.57
N ASN A 38 -3.90 -15.03 17.70
CA ASN A 38 -3.93 -15.81 18.94
C ASN A 38 -5.28 -15.75 19.69
N GLN A 39 -6.19 -14.87 19.27
CA GLN A 39 -7.40 -14.51 20.02
C GLN A 39 -8.68 -14.91 19.29
N SER A 40 -8.77 -14.58 17.99
CA SER A 40 -9.98 -14.75 17.19
C SER A 40 -9.65 -14.98 15.72
N PRO A 41 -9.86 -16.21 15.20
CA PRO A 41 -9.72 -16.48 13.76
C PRO A 41 -10.63 -15.60 12.90
N GLU A 42 -11.86 -15.33 13.35
CA GLU A 42 -12.78 -14.43 12.64
C GLU A 42 -12.29 -12.98 12.64
N GLY A 43 -11.73 -12.51 13.75
CA GLY A 43 -11.13 -11.18 13.83
C GLY A 43 -9.92 -11.04 12.90
N ALA A 44 -9.06 -12.04 12.86
CA ALA A 44 -7.91 -12.08 11.95
C ALA A 44 -8.34 -12.06 10.48
N ALA A 45 -9.39 -12.80 10.11
CA ALA A 45 -9.94 -12.78 8.75
C ALA A 45 -10.43 -11.37 8.34
N ARG A 46 -11.10 -10.64 9.24
CA ARG A 46 -11.53 -9.25 8.96
C ARG A 46 -10.36 -8.30 8.74
N HIS A 47 -9.25 -8.48 9.45
CA HIS A 47 -8.04 -7.70 9.21
C HIS A 47 -7.39 -8.04 7.87
N ALA A 48 -7.46 -9.31 7.45
CA ALA A 48 -6.95 -9.72 6.16
C ALA A 48 -7.77 -9.12 5.00
N GLU A 49 -9.11 -9.13 5.10
CA GLU A 49 -9.99 -8.44 4.15
C GLU A 49 -9.73 -6.93 4.09
N ALA A 50 -9.43 -6.31 5.23
CA ALA A 50 -9.06 -4.90 5.28
C ALA A 50 -7.74 -4.62 4.55
N ILE A 51 -6.76 -5.52 4.67
CA ILE A 51 -5.47 -5.44 3.95
C ILE A 51 -5.72 -5.53 2.44
N ASP A 52 -6.52 -6.49 1.97
CA ASP A 52 -6.86 -6.60 0.54
C ASP A 52 -7.52 -5.33 0.01
N ALA A 53 -8.41 -4.70 0.80
CA ALA A 53 -9.03 -3.44 0.42
C ALA A 53 -8.06 -2.25 0.43
N ILE A 54 -7.02 -2.27 1.26
CA ILE A 54 -5.97 -1.24 1.31
C ILE A 54 -5.06 -1.39 0.09
N GLU A 55 -4.60 -2.60 -0.20
CA GLU A 55 -3.78 -2.90 -1.37
C GLU A 55 -4.48 -2.48 -2.66
N ALA A 56 -5.74 -2.86 -2.87
CA ALA A 56 -6.50 -2.43 -4.05
C ALA A 56 -6.59 -0.91 -4.23
N ARG A 57 -6.70 -0.14 -3.13
CA ARG A 57 -6.70 1.34 -3.21
C ARG A 57 -5.32 1.90 -3.54
N ALA A 58 -4.26 1.27 -3.05
CA ALA A 58 -2.90 1.66 -3.34
C ALA A 58 -2.53 1.34 -4.79
N ASP A 59 -2.99 0.21 -5.31
CA ASP A 59 -2.87 -0.20 -6.71
C ASP A 59 -3.48 0.83 -7.66
N GLU A 60 -4.65 1.38 -7.32
CA GLU A 60 -5.27 2.48 -8.05
C GLU A 60 -4.37 3.73 -8.08
N ILE A 61 -3.71 4.06 -6.97
CA ILE A 61 -2.78 5.20 -6.87
C ILE A 61 -1.51 4.95 -7.68
N THR A 62 -0.95 3.73 -7.63
CA THR A 62 0.19 3.32 -8.46
C THR A 62 -0.15 3.45 -9.94
N HIS A 63 -1.31 2.92 -10.35
CA HIS A 63 -1.79 3.01 -11.72
C HIS A 63 -1.98 4.46 -12.18
N GLU A 64 -2.63 5.29 -11.36
CA GLU A 64 -2.80 6.71 -11.65
C GLU A 64 -1.44 7.40 -11.81
N THR A 65 -0.51 7.16 -10.88
CA THR A 65 0.83 7.76 -10.91
C THR A 65 1.58 7.43 -12.20
N VAL A 66 1.56 6.16 -12.63
CA VAL A 66 2.20 5.73 -13.88
C VAL A 66 1.50 6.32 -15.11
N ALA A 67 0.17 6.39 -15.11
CA ALA A 67 -0.60 7.01 -16.20
C ALA A 67 -0.29 8.51 -16.33
N GLN A 68 -0.20 9.22 -15.20
CA GLN A 68 0.17 10.64 -15.17
C GLN A 68 1.62 10.84 -15.60
N LEU A 69 2.53 9.94 -15.20
CA LEU A 69 3.91 9.96 -15.65
C LEU A 69 3.97 9.89 -17.18
N HIS A 70 3.29 8.95 -17.81
CA HIS A 70 3.27 8.79 -19.27
C HIS A 70 2.64 9.96 -20.03
N SER A 71 1.68 10.67 -19.43
CA SER A 71 1.00 11.81 -20.06
C SER A 71 1.63 13.18 -19.76
N THR A 72 2.55 13.25 -18.79
CA THR A 72 3.24 14.48 -18.39
C THR A 72 4.55 14.67 -19.15
N PHE A 73 4.68 15.81 -19.84
CA PHE A 73 5.90 16.12 -20.62
C PHE A 73 7.06 16.62 -19.76
N ILE A 74 6.79 17.47 -18.76
CA ILE A 74 7.80 18.00 -17.82
C ILE A 74 7.50 17.42 -16.44
N THR A 75 8.41 16.60 -15.92
CA THR A 75 8.29 16.00 -14.58
C THR A 75 9.07 16.81 -13.53
N PRO A 76 8.64 16.84 -12.27
CA PRO A 76 9.32 17.59 -11.20
C PRO A 76 10.63 16.93 -10.75
N LEU A 77 10.79 15.63 -11.04
CA LEU A 77 11.94 14.79 -10.77
C LEU A 77 12.26 13.97 -12.02
N ASP A 78 13.35 13.20 -11.99
CA ASP A 78 13.64 12.25 -13.05
C ASP A 78 12.52 11.21 -13.19
N ARG A 79 12.16 10.89 -14.43
CA ARG A 79 11.05 10.00 -14.75
C ARG A 79 11.26 8.59 -14.18
N ASP A 80 12.50 8.09 -14.26
CA ASP A 80 12.83 6.76 -13.77
C ASP A 80 12.86 6.75 -12.24
N GLU A 81 13.17 7.88 -11.59
CA GLU A 81 13.04 8.02 -10.13
C GLU A 81 11.58 7.99 -9.66
N ILE A 82 10.69 8.71 -10.34
CA ILE A 82 9.25 8.70 -10.03
C ILE A 82 8.69 7.27 -10.16
N HIS A 83 8.97 6.60 -11.28
CA HIS A 83 8.52 5.23 -11.48
C HIS A 83 9.11 4.27 -10.45
N ARG A 84 10.42 4.36 -10.16
CA ARG A 84 11.05 3.50 -9.15
C ARG A 84 10.47 3.73 -7.76
N LEU A 85 10.20 4.98 -7.39
CA LEU A 85 9.64 5.29 -6.09
C LEU A 85 8.26 4.67 -5.91
N ILE A 86 7.33 4.91 -6.85
CA ILE A 86 5.97 4.37 -6.72
C ILE A 86 5.96 2.83 -6.72
N SER A 87 6.74 2.18 -7.60
CA SER A 87 6.84 0.71 -7.60
C SER A 87 7.41 0.16 -6.30
N ARG A 88 8.40 0.83 -5.69
CA ARG A 88 8.96 0.40 -4.40
C ARG A 88 8.02 0.61 -3.23
N MET A 89 7.13 1.58 -3.34
CA MET A 89 6.07 1.81 -2.36
C MET A 89 4.97 0.74 -2.49
N ASP A 90 4.65 0.33 -3.72
CA ASP A 90 3.78 -0.80 -4.05
C ASP A 90 4.27 -2.12 -3.45
N ASP A 91 5.56 -2.45 -3.68
CA ASP A 91 6.21 -3.66 -3.16
C ASP A 91 5.99 -3.86 -1.63
N VAL A 92 5.86 -2.77 -0.87
CA VAL A 92 5.62 -2.82 0.58
C VAL A 92 4.21 -3.32 0.89
N LEU A 93 3.19 -2.84 0.18
CA LEU A 93 1.81 -3.27 0.38
C LEU A 93 1.58 -4.68 -0.14
N ASP A 94 2.17 -5.04 -1.27
CA ASP A 94 2.17 -6.41 -1.80
C ASP A 94 2.73 -7.38 -0.74
N THR A 95 3.86 -7.02 -0.13
CA THR A 95 4.46 -7.85 0.93
C THR A 95 3.53 -8.00 2.14
N ILE A 96 2.80 -6.93 2.51
CA ILE A 96 1.82 -6.98 3.59
C ILE A 96 0.64 -7.89 3.23
N GLN A 97 0.13 -7.78 1.99
CA GLN A 97 -0.94 -8.63 1.47
C GLN A 97 -0.52 -10.09 1.42
N ASP A 98 0.68 -10.39 0.93
CA ASP A 98 1.25 -11.74 0.89
C ASP A 98 1.26 -12.41 2.27
N VAL A 99 1.58 -11.66 3.33
CA VAL A 99 1.52 -12.18 4.71
C VAL A 99 0.09 -12.50 5.10
N ALA A 100 -0.87 -11.60 4.83
CA ALA A 100 -2.27 -11.80 5.15
C ALA A 100 -2.87 -13.02 4.40
N GLN A 101 -2.55 -13.16 3.11
CA GLN A 101 -2.95 -14.30 2.29
C GLN A 101 -2.31 -15.60 2.79
N THR A 102 -1.02 -15.58 3.14
CA THR A 102 -0.31 -16.73 3.71
C THR A 102 -0.96 -17.20 5.01
N VAL A 103 -1.30 -16.27 5.90
CA VAL A 103 -1.99 -16.58 7.16
C VAL A 103 -3.31 -17.30 6.92
N GLN A 104 -4.12 -16.81 5.97
CA GLN A 104 -5.39 -17.43 5.62
C GLN A 104 -5.21 -18.78 4.92
N MET A 105 -4.33 -18.86 3.92
CA MET A 105 -4.14 -20.03 3.06
C MET A 105 -3.65 -21.24 3.86
N TYR A 106 -2.78 -21.02 4.86
CA TYR A 106 -2.23 -22.08 5.70
C TYR A 106 -2.96 -22.27 7.03
N ASP A 107 -4.08 -21.57 7.28
CA ASP A 107 -4.81 -21.57 8.56
C ASP A 107 -3.85 -21.36 9.76
N ILE A 108 -3.01 -20.33 9.67
CA ILE A 108 -2.09 -19.98 10.75
C ILE A 108 -2.93 -19.42 11.91
N ARG A 109 -2.86 -20.06 13.08
CA ARG A 109 -3.67 -19.68 14.26
C ARG A 109 -2.89 -18.94 15.34
N SER A 110 -1.59 -18.76 15.15
CA SER A 110 -0.76 -18.08 16.13
C SER A 110 0.48 -17.47 15.51
N ALA A 111 0.77 -16.22 15.88
CA ALA A 111 2.03 -15.58 15.54
C ALA A 111 3.08 -15.88 16.62
N PRO A 112 4.34 -16.22 16.24
CA PRO A 112 5.42 -16.37 17.20
C PRO A 112 5.76 -15.03 17.87
N PRO A 113 6.20 -15.02 19.15
CA PRO A 113 6.53 -13.78 19.87
C PRO A 113 7.55 -12.89 19.14
N GLU A 114 8.49 -13.50 18.42
CA GLU A 114 9.51 -12.80 17.64
C GLU A 114 8.86 -11.95 16.52
N ALA A 115 7.83 -12.47 15.85
CA ALA A 115 7.11 -11.72 14.81
C ALA A 115 6.35 -10.53 15.40
N LEU A 116 5.75 -10.68 16.58
CA LEU A 116 5.07 -9.58 17.28
C LEU A 116 6.05 -8.50 17.74
N SER A 117 7.27 -8.88 18.14
CA SER A 117 8.30 -7.93 18.57
C SER A 117 8.72 -6.96 17.46
N LEU A 118 8.70 -7.41 16.20
CA LEU A 118 9.03 -6.59 15.02
C LEU A 118 7.96 -5.51 14.74
N MET A 119 6.74 -5.67 15.26
CA MET A 119 5.61 -4.73 15.05
C MET A 119 5.56 -3.59 16.10
N THR A 120 6.57 -3.50 16.97
CA THR A 120 6.59 -2.56 18.12
C THR A 120 7.63 -1.44 17.97
N ILE A 121 8.10 -1.18 16.74
CA ILE A 121 9.11 -0.15 16.44
C ILE A 121 8.44 1.21 16.22
#